data_AF-A0A1Q7Q577-F1
#
_entry.id   AF-A0A1Q7Q577-F1
#
_cell.length_a   1.000
_cell.length_b   1.000
_cell.length_c   1.000
_cell.angle_alpha   90.00
_cell.angle_beta   90.00
_cell.angle_gamma   90.00
#
_symmetry.space_group_name_H-M   'P 1'
#
loop_
_entity.id
_entity.type
_entity.pdbx_description
1 polymer ?
#
loop_
_entity_poly.entity_id
_entity_poly.type
_entity_poly.pdbx_seq_one_letter_code
_entity_poly.pdbx_strand_id
1 'polypeptide(L)'
;MVIIAEDSRFKTHHGIDFVELRDAWAAGGHRGASTITQQLAKNLYLSPSRSIFRKLKEAVTAVRLEVALSKDRIMILYLDNAELGPGVWGMNAASDAYFGVPAAKLSDAQAAALAATLPQPRTSNPAYRPGRMLARRDLILARYYGGKTPVPPISEDSIPEIPEIEPPILPVIPVDTVIDSLVHKP
;
A
#
# COMPACT_ATOMS: atom_id res chain seq x y z
N MET A 1 6.78 -7.29 12.88
CA MET A 1 5.71 -7.60 11.89
C MET A 1 5.78 -6.73 10.64
N VAL A 2 5.61 -5.41 10.73
CA VAL A 2 5.53 -4.52 9.55
C VAL A 2 6.76 -4.60 8.62
N ILE A 3 7.98 -4.56 9.17
CA ILE A 3 9.22 -4.72 8.39
C ILE A 3 9.17 -6.01 7.55
N ILE A 4 8.82 -7.15 8.15
CA ILE A 4 8.74 -8.44 7.45
C ILE A 4 7.67 -8.46 6.35
N ALA A 5 6.57 -7.74 6.58
CA ALA A 5 5.41 -7.72 5.70
C ALA A 5 5.59 -6.81 4.47
N GLU A 6 6.13 -5.61 4.70
CA GLU A 6 6.17 -4.52 3.71
C GLU A 6 7.55 -4.30 3.12
N ASP A 7 8.62 -4.47 3.91
CA ASP A 7 9.95 -4.01 3.55
C ASP A 7 11.02 -4.72 4.40
N SER A 8 11.33 -5.97 4.03
CA SER A 8 12.19 -6.85 4.84
C SER A 8 13.63 -6.33 4.99
N ARG A 9 14.03 -5.42 4.12
CA ARG A 9 15.37 -4.80 4.06
C ARG A 9 15.34 -3.32 4.44
N PHE A 10 14.27 -2.88 5.13
CA PHE A 10 14.08 -1.52 5.61
C PHE A 10 15.30 -0.93 6.32
N LYS A 11 16.01 -1.74 7.11
CA LYS A 11 17.17 -1.29 7.89
C LYS A 11 18.46 -1.16 7.07
N THR A 12 18.51 -1.71 5.86
CA THR A 12 19.74 -1.79 5.05
C THR A 12 19.76 -0.84 3.85
N HIS A 13 18.61 -0.36 3.38
CA HIS A 13 18.55 0.60 2.27
C HIS A 13 18.31 2.04 2.77
N HIS A 14 18.42 3.03 1.88
CA HIS A 14 18.21 4.45 2.21
C HIS A 14 17.06 5.04 1.37
N GLY A 15 15.83 4.65 1.69
CA GLY A 15 14.61 5.12 1.02
C GLY A 15 14.22 4.35 -0.25
N ILE A 16 15.18 3.87 -1.04
CA ILE A 16 14.92 3.05 -2.22
C ILE A 16 15.64 1.71 -2.08
N ASP A 17 14.91 0.62 -2.30
CA ASP A 17 15.47 -0.71 -2.32
C ASP A 17 15.74 -1.17 -3.77
N PHE A 18 16.98 -0.97 -4.23
CA PHE A 18 17.38 -1.33 -5.59
C PHE A 18 17.41 -2.83 -5.85
N VAL A 19 17.72 -3.64 -4.84
CA VAL A 19 17.71 -5.09 -4.98
C VAL A 19 16.27 -5.59 -5.10
N GLU A 20 15.33 -5.02 -4.33
CA GLU A 20 13.92 -5.44 -4.38
C GLU A 20 13.32 -5.02 -5.72
N LEU A 21 13.69 -3.83 -6.19
CA LEU A 21 13.27 -3.31 -7.48
C LEU A 21 13.75 -4.20 -8.62
N ARG A 22 15.03 -4.63 -8.57
CA ARG A 22 15.60 -5.56 -9.56
C ARG A 22 14.90 -6.92 -9.52
N ASP A 23 14.70 -7.47 -8.33
CA ASP A 23 14.11 -8.80 -8.16
C ASP A 23 12.61 -8.79 -8.55
N ALA A 24 11.88 -7.72 -8.25
CA ALA A 24 10.50 -7.51 -8.70
C ALA A 24 10.42 -7.37 -10.23
N TRP A 25 11.37 -6.66 -10.84
CA TRP A 25 11.46 -6.55 -12.30
C TRP A 25 11.71 -7.91 -12.95
N ALA A 26 12.67 -8.68 -12.42
CA ALA A 26 12.97 -10.03 -12.90
C ALA A 26 11.78 -10.99 -12.77
N ALA A 27 10.92 -10.78 -11.77
CA ALA A 27 9.68 -11.54 -11.56
C ALA A 27 8.47 -11.03 -12.37
N GLY A 28 8.69 -10.23 -13.43
CA GLY A 28 7.63 -9.74 -14.33
C GLY A 28 6.89 -8.50 -13.82
N GLY A 29 7.37 -7.84 -12.76
CA GLY A 29 6.78 -6.59 -12.25
C GLY A 29 5.45 -6.74 -11.53
N HIS A 30 4.96 -7.97 -11.32
CA HIS A 30 3.67 -8.25 -10.68
C HIS A 30 3.63 -7.94 -9.16
N ARG A 31 4.80 -7.74 -8.54
CA ARG A 31 4.93 -7.36 -7.11
C ARG A 31 5.43 -5.92 -6.99
N GLY A 32 4.80 -5.14 -6.12
CA GLY A 32 5.28 -3.81 -5.78
C GLY A 32 6.57 -3.84 -4.95
N ALA A 33 7.58 -3.07 -5.36
CA ALA A 33 8.87 -2.92 -4.66
C ALA A 33 8.95 -1.60 -3.86
N SER A 34 7.81 -1.09 -3.37
CA SER A 34 7.80 0.19 -2.64
C SER A 34 8.22 0.01 -1.19
N THR A 35 9.19 0.83 -0.74
CA THR A 35 9.72 0.81 0.63
C THR A 35 8.76 1.47 1.62
N ILE A 36 8.94 1.21 2.92
CA ILE A 36 8.19 1.87 3.99
C ILE A 36 8.33 3.41 3.90
N THR A 37 9.53 3.90 3.61
CA THR A 37 9.79 5.34 3.48
C THR A 37 9.06 5.96 2.28
N GLN A 38 8.98 5.25 1.14
CA GLN A 38 8.20 5.69 -0.01
C GLN A 38 6.70 5.70 0.31
N GLN A 39 6.21 4.70 1.02
CA GLN A 39 4.82 4.65 1.47
C GLN A 39 4.49 5.80 2.44
N LEU A 40 5.40 6.12 3.38
CA LEU A 40 5.27 7.27 4.27
C LEU A 40 5.22 8.60 3.47
N ALA A 41 6.15 8.78 2.53
CA ALA A 41 6.19 9.97 1.67
C ALA A 41 4.89 10.15 0.87
N LYS A 42 4.34 9.05 0.36
CA LYS A 42 3.03 9.04 -0.32
C LYS A 42 1.91 9.49 0.63
N ASN A 43 1.84 8.94 1.84
CA ASN A 43 0.75 9.23 2.78
C ASN A 43 0.80 10.68 3.31
N LEU A 44 1.99 11.26 3.51
CA LEU A 44 2.13 12.60 4.09
C LEU A 44 1.94 13.75 3.08
N TYR A 45 2.39 13.58 1.83
CA TYR A 45 2.62 14.72 0.95
C TYR A 45 1.92 14.65 -0.40
N LEU A 46 1.29 13.53 -0.75
CA LEU A 46 0.88 13.28 -2.14
C LEU A 46 -0.57 12.82 -2.25
N SER A 47 -1.28 13.37 -3.24
CA SER A 47 -2.67 13.02 -3.49
C SER A 47 -2.81 11.63 -4.13
N PRO A 48 -4.02 11.02 -4.10
CA PRO A 48 -4.25 9.67 -4.62
C PRO A 48 -4.04 9.47 -6.13
N SER A 49 -3.74 10.51 -6.92
CA SER A 49 -3.63 10.47 -8.39
C SER A 49 -2.45 9.63 -8.94
N ARG A 50 -2.71 8.61 -9.75
CA ARG A 50 -1.67 7.72 -10.29
C ARG A 50 -0.92 8.39 -11.46
N SER A 51 0.28 8.91 -11.21
CA SER A 51 1.16 9.48 -12.23
C SER A 51 2.63 9.10 -11.99
N ILE A 52 3.39 8.87 -13.06
CA ILE A 52 4.84 8.60 -13.01
C ILE A 52 5.58 9.76 -12.33
N PHE A 53 5.19 11.00 -12.61
CA PHE A 53 5.75 12.18 -11.95
C PHE A 53 5.49 12.18 -10.44
N ARG A 54 4.33 11.68 -9.99
CA ARG A 54 4.06 11.48 -8.56
C ARG A 54 5.01 10.44 -7.97
N LYS A 55 5.23 9.33 -8.68
CA LYS A 55 6.12 8.27 -8.19
C LYS A 55 7.57 8.76 -8.05
N LEU A 56 8.03 9.62 -8.95
CA LEU A 56 9.32 10.28 -8.82
C LEU A 56 9.37 11.20 -7.59
N LYS A 57 8.31 11.99 -7.34
CA LYS A 57 8.21 12.81 -6.12
C LYS A 57 8.23 11.97 -4.85
N GLU A 58 7.55 10.82 -4.81
CA GLU A 58 7.61 9.86 -3.70
C GLU A 58 9.07 9.45 -3.42
N ALA A 59 9.82 9.08 -4.47
CA ALA A 59 11.20 8.64 -4.34
C ALA A 59 12.12 9.77 -3.82
N VAL A 60 12.01 10.98 -4.37
CA VAL A 60 12.80 12.14 -3.92
C VAL A 60 12.49 12.49 -2.47
N THR A 61 11.21 12.51 -2.10
CA THR A 61 10.80 12.79 -0.71
C THR A 61 11.26 11.69 0.24
N ALA A 62 11.20 10.42 -0.16
CA ALA A 62 11.71 9.31 0.65
C ALA A 62 13.20 9.45 0.93
N VAL A 63 14.01 9.79 -0.06
CA VAL A 63 15.45 10.05 0.14
C VAL A 63 15.67 11.21 1.11
N ARG A 64 14.91 12.30 0.98
CA ARG A 64 15.00 13.44 1.91
C ARG A 64 14.65 13.05 3.36
N LEU A 65 13.62 12.24 3.55
CA LEU A 65 13.25 11.73 4.87
C LEU A 65 14.36 10.87 5.48
N GLU A 66 15.02 10.04 4.69
CA GLU A 66 16.11 9.15 5.15
C GLU A 66 17.40 9.90 5.48
N VAL A 67 17.62 11.06 4.86
CA VAL A 67 18.71 11.96 5.23
C VAL A 67 18.39 12.71 6.54
N ALA A 68 17.13 13.10 6.72
CA ALA A 68 16.72 13.95 7.85
C ALA A 68 16.36 13.17 9.13
N LEU A 69 15.93 11.91 9.02
CA LEU A 69 15.35 11.13 10.10
C LEU A 69 16.03 9.78 10.25
N SER A 70 16.14 9.30 11.50
CA SER A 70 16.57 7.94 11.77
C SER A 70 15.54 6.91 11.30
N LYS A 71 15.99 5.67 11.04
CA LYS A 71 15.10 4.55 10.68
C LYS A 71 13.97 4.33 11.68
N ASP A 72 14.25 4.50 12.97
CA ASP A 72 13.23 4.32 14.01
C ASP A 72 12.21 5.45 13.97
N ARG A 73 12.66 6.69 13.73
CA ARG A 73 11.74 7.83 13.57
C ARG A 73 10.84 7.68 12.34
N ILE A 74 11.40 7.20 11.23
CA ILE A 74 10.62 6.90 10.01
C ILE A 74 9.59 5.81 10.29
N MET A 75 9.97 4.74 10.99
CA MET A 75 9.04 3.66 11.36
C MET A 75 7.90 4.18 12.23
N ILE A 76 8.20 4.99 13.26
CA ILE A 76 7.17 5.57 14.13
C ILE A 76 6.19 6.42 13.31
N LEU A 77 6.70 7.33 12.47
CA LEU A 77 5.86 8.18 11.63
C LEU A 77 5.00 7.36 10.65
N TYR A 78 5.57 6.30 10.07
CA TYR A 78 4.83 5.38 9.22
C TYR A 78 3.69 4.70 9.98
N LEU A 79 3.97 4.14 11.14
CA LEU A 79 2.96 3.46 11.97
C LEU A 79 1.85 4.41 12.42
N ASP A 80 2.15 5.69 12.64
CA ASP A 80 1.15 6.70 13.02
C ASP A 80 0.32 7.19 11.82
N ASN A 81 0.83 7.10 10.60
CA ASN A 81 0.18 7.64 9.39
C ASN A 81 -0.29 6.55 8.41
N ALA A 82 -0.27 5.29 8.82
CA ALA A 82 -0.79 4.18 8.01
C ALA A 82 -2.32 4.09 8.15
N GLU A 83 -3.03 4.06 7.02
CA GLU A 83 -4.45 3.69 7.00
C GLU A 83 -4.56 2.18 7.23
N LEU A 84 -5.38 1.77 8.20
CA LEU A 84 -5.60 0.38 8.59
C LEU A 84 -7.09 -0.02 8.49
N GLY A 85 -7.93 0.89 8.00
CA GLY A 85 -9.35 0.70 7.78
C GLY A 85 -10.01 2.00 7.31
N PRO A 86 -11.28 1.97 6.86
CA PRO A 86 -11.99 3.19 6.49
C PRO A 86 -12.02 4.19 7.65
N GLY A 87 -11.25 5.27 7.55
CA GLY A 87 -11.14 6.29 8.61
C GLY A 87 -10.31 5.87 9.84
N VAL A 88 -9.65 4.71 9.81
CA VAL A 88 -8.79 4.22 10.90
C VAL A 88 -7.34 4.44 10.50
N TRP A 89 -6.72 5.44 11.11
CA TRP A 89 -5.35 5.85 10.83
C TRP A 89 -4.48 5.67 12.07
N GLY A 90 -3.32 5.05 11.87
CA GLY A 90 -2.35 4.82 12.93
C GLY A 90 -2.54 3.51 13.66
N MET A 91 -1.43 2.90 14.07
CA MET A 91 -1.39 1.57 14.67
C MET A 91 -2.10 1.53 16.03
N ASN A 92 -2.00 2.58 16.84
CA ASN A 92 -2.70 2.66 18.13
C ASN A 92 -4.23 2.70 17.93
N ALA A 93 -4.73 3.55 17.03
CA ALA A 93 -6.15 3.64 16.74
C ALA A 93 -6.69 2.32 16.17
N ALA A 94 -5.94 1.65 15.29
CA ALA A 94 -6.32 0.35 14.75
C ALA A 94 -6.31 -0.76 15.80
N SER A 95 -5.32 -0.77 16.68
CA SER A 95 -5.22 -1.74 17.77
C SER A 95 -6.43 -1.65 18.71
N ASP A 96 -6.81 -0.43 19.07
CA ASP A 96 -8.01 -0.18 19.89
C ASP A 96 -9.29 -0.56 19.13
N ALA A 97 -9.45 -0.07 17.90
CA ALA A 97 -10.64 -0.31 17.08
C ALA A 97 -10.92 -1.79 16.78
N TYR A 98 -9.86 -2.58 16.54
CA TYR A 98 -10.02 -4.00 16.16
C TYR A 98 -9.90 -4.98 17.33
N PHE A 99 -9.19 -4.62 18.40
CA PHE A 99 -8.85 -5.56 19.46
C PHE A 99 -9.07 -5.03 20.88
N GLY A 100 -9.39 -3.74 21.05
CA GLY A 100 -9.62 -3.12 22.36
C GLY A 100 -8.40 -3.14 23.28
N VAL A 101 -7.18 -3.15 22.69
CA VAL A 101 -5.93 -3.14 23.46
C VAL A 101 -4.98 -2.06 22.94
N PRO A 102 -4.12 -1.49 23.81
CA PRO A 102 -3.01 -0.64 23.36
C PRO A 102 -2.09 -1.39 22.40
N ALA A 103 -1.49 -0.71 21.41
CA ALA A 103 -0.62 -1.38 20.43
C ALA A 103 0.57 -2.11 21.07
N ALA A 104 1.07 -1.61 22.21
CA ALA A 104 2.13 -2.25 22.99
C ALA A 104 1.72 -3.60 23.62
N LYS A 105 0.42 -3.93 23.66
CA LYS A 105 -0.16 -5.17 24.19
C LYS A 105 -0.70 -6.09 23.11
N LEU A 106 -0.44 -5.79 21.83
CA LEU A 106 -0.82 -6.69 20.75
C LEU A 106 -0.08 -8.02 20.88
N SER A 107 -0.82 -9.12 20.76
CA SER A 107 -0.23 -10.42 20.49
C SER A 107 0.40 -10.44 19.09
N ASP A 108 1.32 -11.37 18.86
CA ASP A 108 1.96 -11.54 17.55
C ASP A 108 0.93 -11.76 16.42
N ALA A 109 -0.12 -12.53 16.70
CA ALA A 109 -1.20 -12.77 15.75
C ALA A 109 -1.98 -11.49 15.40
N GLN A 110 -2.24 -10.63 16.38
CA GLN A 110 -2.91 -9.34 16.16
C GLN A 110 -1.98 -8.36 15.43
N ALA A 111 -0.71 -8.30 15.81
CA ALA A 111 0.30 -7.47 15.13
C ALA A 111 0.50 -7.90 13.66
N ALA A 112 0.51 -9.22 13.39
CA ALA A 112 0.57 -9.75 12.04
C ALA A 112 -0.72 -9.47 11.25
N ALA A 113 -1.89 -9.49 11.90
CA ALA A 113 -3.16 -9.14 11.28
C ALA A 113 -3.19 -7.66 10.84
N LEU A 114 -2.70 -6.73 11.67
CA LEU A 114 -2.57 -5.33 11.29
C LEU A 114 -1.54 -5.14 10.17
N ALA A 115 -0.40 -5.82 10.23
CA ALA A 115 0.58 -5.77 9.13
C ALA A 115 0.02 -6.34 7.81
N ALA A 116 -0.80 -7.40 7.86
CA ALA A 116 -1.47 -7.96 6.68
C ALA A 116 -2.52 -7.02 6.06
N THR A 117 -2.93 -5.98 6.79
CA THR A 117 -3.97 -5.02 6.39
C THR A 117 -3.43 -3.93 5.46
N LEU A 118 -2.16 -3.55 5.63
CA LEU A 118 -1.51 -2.41 4.97
C LEU A 118 -1.65 -2.35 3.43
N PRO A 119 -1.61 -3.48 2.68
CA PRO A 119 -1.74 -3.40 1.22
C PRO A 119 -3.12 -2.90 0.77
N GLN A 120 -4.19 -3.25 1.50
CA GLN A 120 -5.57 -2.99 1.09
C GLN A 120 -6.48 -2.74 2.31
N PRO A 121 -6.24 -1.65 3.06
CA PRO A 121 -6.83 -1.45 4.39
C PRO A 121 -8.35 -1.33 4.38
N ARG A 122 -8.92 -0.79 3.30
CA ARG A 122 -10.36 -0.59 3.17
C ARG A 122 -11.15 -1.87 2.92
N THR A 123 -10.52 -2.93 2.40
CA THR A 123 -11.20 -4.18 1.99
C THR A 123 -10.55 -5.45 2.56
N SER A 124 -9.48 -5.32 3.32
CA SER A 124 -8.73 -6.45 3.90
C SER A 124 -8.16 -6.04 5.25
N ASN A 125 -9.01 -6.07 6.27
CA ASN A 125 -8.68 -5.69 7.65
C ASN A 125 -9.32 -6.69 8.64
N PRO A 126 -9.02 -6.60 9.95
CA PRO A 126 -9.52 -7.54 10.96
C PRO A 126 -11.04 -7.58 11.13
N ALA A 127 -11.79 -6.60 10.63
CA ALA A 127 -13.25 -6.63 10.60
C ALA A 127 -13.79 -7.45 9.42
N TYR A 128 -13.23 -7.30 8.22
CA TYR A 128 -13.67 -8.05 7.03
C TYR A 128 -13.09 -9.47 6.93
N ARG A 129 -11.85 -9.67 7.41
CA ARG A 129 -11.15 -10.96 7.48
C ARG A 129 -11.18 -11.79 6.17
N PRO A 130 -10.94 -11.21 4.98
CA PRO A 130 -10.95 -12.00 3.75
C PRO A 130 -9.84 -13.05 3.78
N GLY A 131 -10.03 -14.17 3.07
CA GLY A 131 -9.07 -15.29 3.07
C GLY A 131 -7.63 -14.86 2.76
N ARG A 132 -7.45 -13.93 1.81
CA ARG A 132 -6.14 -13.33 1.47
C ARG A 132 -5.45 -12.62 2.64
N MET A 133 -6.21 -11.96 3.52
CA MET A 133 -5.68 -11.29 4.71
C MET A 133 -5.16 -12.31 5.71
N LEU A 134 -5.94 -13.39 5.92
CA LEU A 134 -5.57 -14.47 6.82
C LEU A 134 -4.32 -15.20 6.30
N ALA A 135 -4.28 -15.53 5.01
CA ALA A 135 -3.12 -16.13 4.37
C ALA A 135 -1.87 -15.24 4.49
N ARG A 136 -2.01 -13.92 4.29
CA ARG A 136 -0.90 -12.97 4.47
C ARG A 136 -0.47 -12.86 5.93
N ARG A 137 -1.39 -12.84 6.89
CA ARG A 137 -1.09 -12.88 8.33
C ARG A 137 -0.25 -14.12 8.67
N ASP A 138 -0.66 -15.27 8.18
CA ASP A 138 0.00 -16.55 8.48
C ASP A 138 1.39 -16.61 7.84
N LEU A 139 1.55 -16.09 6.63
CA LEU A 139 2.85 -15.91 5.98
C LEU A 139 3.78 -14.99 6.80
N ILE A 140 3.26 -13.87 7.33
CA ILE A 140 4.03 -12.94 8.15
C ILE A 140 4.46 -13.61 9.47
N LEU A 141 3.55 -14.32 10.14
CA LEU A 141 3.85 -15.06 11.37
C LEU A 141 4.90 -16.12 11.14
N ALA A 142 4.77 -16.91 10.08
CA ALA A 142 5.73 -17.93 9.75
C ALA A 142 7.13 -17.34 9.52
N ARG A 143 7.24 -16.25 8.76
CA ARG A 143 8.51 -15.53 8.60
C ARG A 143 9.03 -14.96 9.91
N TYR A 144 8.17 -14.45 10.78
CA TYR A 144 8.54 -13.91 12.09
C TYR A 144 9.16 -14.98 13.00
N TYR A 145 8.61 -16.19 13.00
CA TYR A 145 9.14 -17.32 13.77
C TYR A 145 10.27 -18.08 13.04
N GLY A 146 10.80 -17.55 11.91
CA GLY A 146 11.90 -18.17 11.17
C GLY A 146 11.50 -19.32 10.24
N GLY A 147 10.20 -19.53 10.02
CA GLY A 147 9.68 -20.47 9.03
C GLY A 147 10.00 -20.02 7.61
N LYS A 148 10.56 -20.92 6.80
CA LYS A 148 10.67 -20.76 5.34
C LYS A 148 9.31 -21.05 4.71
N THR A 149 8.33 -20.16 4.85
CA THR A 149 7.05 -20.34 4.15
C THR A 149 7.15 -19.88 2.70
N PRO A 150 6.87 -20.77 1.73
CA PRO A 150 6.65 -20.36 0.35
C PRO A 150 5.56 -19.30 0.31
N VAL A 151 5.75 -18.25 -0.49
CA VAL A 151 4.63 -17.37 -0.85
C VAL A 151 3.72 -18.22 -1.73
N PRO A 152 2.49 -18.56 -1.31
CA PRO A 152 1.59 -19.28 -2.20
C PRO A 152 1.41 -18.43 -3.47
N PRO A 153 1.47 -19.04 -4.67
CA PRO A 153 1.14 -18.33 -5.89
C PRO A 153 -0.23 -17.68 -5.73
N ILE A 154 -0.39 -16.47 -6.26
CA ILE A 154 -1.71 -15.84 -6.35
C ILE A 154 -2.55 -16.80 -7.19
N SER A 155 -3.55 -17.47 -6.59
CA SER A 155 -4.49 -18.25 -7.39
C SER A 155 -5.31 -17.28 -8.22
N GLU A 156 -5.44 -17.54 -9.52
CA GLU A 156 -6.23 -16.72 -10.45
C GLU A 156 -7.66 -16.49 -9.94
N ASP A 157 -8.20 -17.44 -9.18
CA ASP A 157 -9.49 -17.37 -8.48
C ASP A 157 -9.63 -16.20 -7.47
N SER A 158 -8.52 -15.54 -7.10
CA SER A 158 -8.49 -14.41 -6.17
C SER A 158 -8.66 -13.04 -6.85
N ILE A 159 -8.63 -13.00 -8.18
CA ILE A 159 -8.82 -11.78 -8.96
C ILE A 159 -10.34 -11.61 -9.10
N PRO A 160 -10.95 -10.58 -8.49
CA PRO A 160 -12.35 -10.31 -8.77
C PRO A 160 -12.50 -10.08 -10.26
N GLU A 161 -13.44 -10.80 -10.89
CA GLU A 161 -13.85 -10.54 -12.27
C GLU A 161 -14.13 -9.04 -12.38
N ILE A 162 -13.28 -8.33 -13.12
CA ILE A 162 -13.52 -6.92 -13.40
C ILE A 162 -14.69 -6.96 -14.39
N PRO A 163 -15.88 -6.44 -14.03
CA PRO A 163 -16.98 -6.40 -14.98
C PRO A 163 -16.49 -5.66 -16.22
N GLU A 164 -16.77 -6.22 -17.39
CA GLU A 164 -16.43 -5.59 -18.66
C GLU A 164 -17.09 -4.21 -18.68
N ILE A 165 -16.28 -3.16 -18.59
CA ILE A 165 -16.77 -1.79 -18.63
C ILE A 165 -17.02 -1.51 -20.10
N GLU A 166 -18.29 -1.60 -20.52
CA GLU A 166 -18.67 -1.06 -21.82
C GLU A 166 -18.26 0.43 -21.84
N PRO A 167 -17.37 0.84 -22.77
CA PRO A 167 -17.00 2.23 -22.88
C PRO A 167 -18.28 3.04 -23.11
N PRO A 168 -18.47 4.18 -22.41
CA PRO A 168 -19.64 5.01 -22.66
C PRO A 168 -19.67 5.36 -24.14
N ILE A 169 -20.80 5.10 -24.79
CA ILE A 169 -21.05 5.57 -26.15
C ILE A 169 -21.09 7.09 -26.07
N LEU A 170 -19.95 7.72 -26.36
CA LEU A 170 -19.88 9.16 -26.45
C LEU A 170 -20.71 9.58 -27.67
N PRO A 171 -21.64 10.55 -27.52
CA PRO A 171 -22.31 11.10 -28.68
C PRO A 171 -21.27 11.68 -29.62
N VAL A 172 -21.35 11.31 -30.90
CA VAL A 172 -20.56 11.96 -31.95
C VAL A 172 -21.08 13.39 -32.04
N ILE A 173 -20.34 14.34 -31.47
CA ILE A 173 -20.67 15.76 -31.59
C ILE A 173 -20.34 16.16 -33.03
N PRO A 174 -21.33 16.62 -33.83
CA PRO A 174 -21.07 17.12 -35.16
C PRO A 174 -20.07 18.28 -35.09
N VAL A 175 -19.10 18.30 -36.00
CA VAL A 175 -18.03 19.33 -36.04
C VAL A 175 -18.62 20.75 -36.07
N ASP A 176 -19.78 20.90 -36.71
CA ASP A 176 -20.51 22.17 -36.83
C ASP A 176 -20.97 22.72 -35.47
N THR A 177 -21.32 21.85 -34.51
CA THR A 177 -21.79 22.24 -33.18
C THR A 177 -20.66 22.80 -32.30
N VAL A 178 -19.43 22.32 -32.50
CA VAL A 178 -18.25 22.82 -31.77
C VAL A 178 -17.87 24.22 -32.27
N ILE A 179 -17.97 24.45 -33.58
CA ILE A 179 -17.67 25.74 -34.20
C ILE A 179 -18.69 26.80 -33.75
N ASP A 180 -19.98 26.49 -33.74
CA ASP A 180 -21.02 27.44 -33.29
C ASP A 180 -20.86 27.82 -31.81
N SER A 181 -20.46 26.87 -30.95
CA SER A 181 -20.23 27.13 -29.51
C SER A 181 -19.00 28.02 -29.23
N LEU A 182 -18.06 28.08 -30.16
CA LEU A 182 -16.85 28.91 -30.07
C LEU A 182 -17.04 30.29 -30.68
N VAL A 183 -17.96 30.42 -31.65
CA VAL A 183 -18.23 31.68 -32.36
C VAL A 183 -19.33 32.51 -31.66
N HIS A 184 -20.25 31.87 -30.93
CA HIS A 184 -21.31 32.57 -30.18
C HIS A 184 -21.19 32.32 -28.68
N LYS A 185 -20.31 33.08 -28.03
CA LYS A 185 -20.33 33.25 -26.58
C LYS A 185 -20.96 34.63 -26.28
N PRO A 186 -21.94 34.75 -25.37
CA PRO A 186 -22.38 36.06 -24.89
C PRO A 186 -21.29 36.79 -24.09
#